data_AF-A0A836NZX7-F1
#
_entry.id   AF-A0A836NZX7-F1
#
_cell.length_a   1.000
_cell.length_b   1.000
_cell.length_c   1.000
_cell.angle_alpha   90.00
_cell.angle_beta   90.00
_cell.angle_gamma   90.00
#
_symmetry.space_group_name_H-M   'P 1'
#
loop_
_entity.id
_entity.type
_entity.pdbx_description
1 polymer ?
#
loop_
_entity_poly.entity_id
_entity_poly.type
_entity_poly.pdbx_seq_one_letter_code
_entity_poly.pdbx_strand_id
1 'polypeptide(L)'
;MSSSLLPPNATPMERALAAITARLNAVPLPYPDLWNPDTCPAGHLPWLAWTLSVDDWKADWSDAIKRSRLRSAMAIQHRKGTANSVRMVVESFGGAVAIREW
;
A
#
# COMPACT_ATOMS: atom_id res chain seq x y z
N MET A 1 -31.57 -12.35 -1.90
CA MET A 1 -30.36 -12.91 -1.26
C MET A 1 -30.56 -12.82 0.25
N SER A 2 -30.27 -13.89 1.00
CA SER A 2 -30.51 -13.95 2.46
C SER A 2 -29.74 -12.84 3.16
N SER A 3 -30.43 -12.01 3.96
CA SER A 3 -29.86 -10.90 4.72
C SER A 3 -29.13 -11.33 5.99
N SER A 4 -29.09 -12.64 6.28
CA SER A 4 -28.51 -13.22 7.49
C SER A 4 -27.49 -14.29 7.16
N LEU A 5 -26.34 -14.24 7.86
CA LEU A 5 -25.30 -15.27 7.83
C LEU A 5 -25.70 -16.53 8.62
N LEU A 6 -26.78 -16.47 9.41
CA LEU A 6 -27.24 -17.61 10.22
C LEU A 6 -28.06 -18.60 9.38
N PRO A 7 -27.99 -19.90 9.69
CA PRO A 7 -28.82 -20.91 9.04
C PRO A 7 -30.31 -20.74 9.41
N PRO A 8 -31.25 -21.27 8.62
CA PRO A 8 -32.69 -21.08 8.84
C PRO A 8 -33.19 -21.58 10.21
N ASN A 9 -32.55 -22.62 10.75
CA ASN A 9 -32.87 -23.25 12.03
C ASN A 9 -32.25 -22.54 13.26
N ALA A 10 -31.64 -21.36 13.09
CA ALA A 10 -31.03 -20.62 14.19
C ALA A 10 -32.06 -20.24 15.28
N THR A 11 -31.67 -20.46 16.53
CA THR A 11 -32.45 -20.15 17.73
C THR A 11 -32.60 -18.63 17.93
N PRO A 12 -33.58 -18.18 18.74
CA PRO A 12 -33.73 -16.76 19.06
C PRO A 12 -32.48 -16.13 19.70
N MET A 13 -31.77 -16.89 20.56
CA MET A 13 -30.54 -16.43 21.21
C MET A 13 -29.42 -16.20 20.21
N GLU A 14 -29.22 -17.11 19.25
CA GLU A 14 -28.20 -16.96 18.20
C GLU A 14 -28.49 -15.74 17.32
N ARG A 15 -29.76 -15.51 16.96
CA ARG A 15 -30.17 -14.31 16.21
C ARG A 15 -29.92 -13.03 17.01
N ALA A 16 -30.22 -13.02 18.31
CA ALA A 16 -29.94 -11.89 19.18
C ALA A 16 -28.45 -11.60 19.31
N LEU A 17 -27.62 -12.64 19.47
CA LEU A 17 -26.17 -12.49 19.51
C LEU A 17 -25.62 -11.91 18.20
N ALA A 18 -26.06 -12.44 17.05
CA ALA A 18 -25.65 -11.93 15.75
C ALA A 18 -26.03 -10.45 15.54
N ALA A 19 -27.21 -10.02 16.02
CA ALA A 19 -27.62 -8.63 15.95
C ALA A 19 -26.72 -7.71 16.80
N ILE A 20 -26.34 -8.14 18.00
CA ILE A 20 -25.47 -7.36 18.91
C ILE A 20 -24.03 -7.28 18.38
N THR A 21 -23.53 -8.34 17.74
CA THR A 21 -22.16 -8.39 17.20
C THR A 21 -22.03 -7.75 15.82
N ALA A 22 -23.13 -7.59 15.06
CA ALA A 22 -23.11 -6.99 13.73
C ALA A 22 -22.44 -5.61 13.68
N ARG A 23 -22.52 -4.82 14.75
CA ARG A 23 -21.86 -3.51 14.86
C ARG A 23 -20.34 -3.56 14.73
N LEU A 24 -19.71 -4.71 15.02
CA LEU A 24 -18.26 -4.87 14.88
C LEU A 24 -17.82 -4.75 13.42
N ASN A 25 -18.68 -5.11 12.47
CA ASN A 25 -18.40 -4.97 11.04
C ASN A 25 -18.39 -3.51 10.57
N ALA A 26 -18.97 -2.60 11.34
CA ALA A 26 -18.99 -1.18 11.02
C ALA A 26 -17.72 -0.43 11.46
N VAL A 27 -16.79 -1.10 12.14
CA VAL A 27 -15.50 -0.51 12.52
C VAL A 27 -14.69 -0.26 11.23
N PRO A 28 -14.34 1.00 10.91
CA PRO A 28 -13.57 1.30 9.71
C PRO A 28 -12.20 0.63 9.77
N LEU A 29 -11.87 -0.14 8.74
CA LEU A 29 -10.58 -0.81 8.60
C LEU A 29 -9.81 -0.19 7.41
N PRO A 30 -9.02 0.88 7.62
CA PRO A 30 -8.33 1.60 6.56
C PRO A 30 -7.10 0.86 6.01
N TYR A 31 -6.97 -0.44 6.25
CA TYR A 31 -5.79 -1.23 5.87
C TYR A 31 -5.48 -1.19 4.36
N PRO A 32 -6.46 -1.25 3.44
CA PRO A 32 -6.16 -1.20 2.01
C PRO A 32 -5.48 0.12 1.59
N ASP A 33 -5.84 1.21 2.26
CA ASP A 33 -5.29 2.53 1.95
C ASP A 33 -3.83 2.67 2.39
N LEU A 34 -3.43 1.94 3.45
CA LEU A 34 -2.05 1.99 3.93
C LEU A 34 -1.04 1.44 2.93
N TRP A 35 -1.45 0.50 2.08
CA TRP A 35 -0.57 -0.12 1.06
C TRP A 35 -0.63 0.57 -0.31
N ASN A 36 -1.55 1.52 -0.49
CA ASN A 36 -1.72 2.24 -1.73
C ASN A 36 -1.04 3.63 -1.66
N PRO A 37 0.02 3.89 -2.46
CA PRO A 37 0.67 5.19 -2.48
C PRO A 37 -0.25 6.38 -2.78
N ASP A 38 -1.42 6.18 -3.41
CA ASP A 38 -2.36 7.24 -3.77
C ASP A 38 -3.43 7.52 -2.71
N THR A 39 -3.79 6.54 -1.88
CA THR A 39 -4.81 6.73 -0.83
C THR A 39 -4.21 6.73 0.58
N CYS A 40 -2.95 6.33 0.74
CA CYS A 40 -2.26 6.34 2.02
C CYS A 40 -2.20 7.75 2.63
N PRO A 41 -2.54 7.93 3.92
CA PRO A 41 -2.41 9.21 4.60
C PRO A 41 -0.95 9.69 4.62
N ALA A 42 -0.73 10.98 4.43
CA ALA A 42 0.62 11.56 4.28
C ALA A 42 1.60 11.20 5.41
N GLY A 43 1.11 11.18 6.66
CA GLY A 43 1.91 10.81 7.84
C GLY A 43 2.40 9.35 7.85
N HIS A 44 1.80 8.47 7.03
CA HIS A 44 2.17 7.06 6.95
C HIS A 44 3.09 6.74 5.76
N LEU A 45 3.28 7.68 4.82
CA LEU A 45 4.15 7.49 3.66
C LEU A 45 5.60 7.09 4.01
N PRO A 46 6.23 7.60 5.08
CA PRO A 46 7.57 7.16 5.47
C PRO A 46 7.63 5.68 5.87
N TRP A 47 6.57 5.16 6.50
CA TRP A 47 6.48 3.76 6.88
C TRP A 47 6.25 2.87 5.67
N LEU A 48 5.40 3.31 4.73
CA LEU A 48 5.23 2.62 3.46
C LEU A 48 6.56 2.58 2.67
N ALA A 49 7.31 3.67 2.66
CA ALA A 49 8.65 3.73 2.05
C ALA A 49 9.61 2.71 2.65
N TRP A 50 9.63 2.62 3.98
CA TRP A 50 10.44 1.63 4.70
C TRP A 50 10.05 0.20 4.33
N THR A 51 8.75 -0.12 4.28
CA THR A 51 8.28 -1.46 3.88
C THR A 51 8.60 -1.82 2.44
N LEU A 52 8.77 -0.83 1.56
CA LEU A 52 9.14 -1.02 0.15
C LEU A 52 10.66 -0.90 -0.08
N SER A 53 11.46 -0.89 0.98
CA SER A 53 12.92 -0.78 0.93
C SER A 53 13.41 0.43 0.11
N VAL A 54 12.76 1.58 0.30
CA VAL A 54 13.18 2.86 -0.31
C VAL A 54 14.22 3.51 0.59
N ASP A 55 15.49 3.32 0.25
CA ASP A 55 16.63 3.78 1.07
C ASP A 55 16.85 5.30 1.00
N ASP A 56 16.63 5.92 -0.16
CA ASP A 56 16.90 7.36 -0.40
C ASP A 56 15.73 8.28 0.01
N TRP A 57 14.96 7.92 1.03
CA TRP A 57 13.79 8.70 1.43
C TRP A 57 14.18 10.06 2.03
N LYS A 58 13.55 11.14 1.57
CA LYS A 58 13.70 12.46 2.21
C LYS A 58 12.39 13.02 2.73
N ALA A 59 12.45 13.49 3.98
CA ALA A 59 11.29 14.01 4.70
C ALA A 59 10.78 15.35 4.13
N ASP A 60 11.69 16.15 3.57
CA ASP A 60 11.44 17.48 2.98
C ASP A 60 10.80 17.43 1.58
N TRP A 61 10.71 16.25 0.96
CA TRP A 61 10.02 16.08 -0.31
C TRP A 61 8.53 16.42 -0.24
N SER A 62 8.00 16.97 -1.34
CA SER A 62 6.56 17.13 -1.51
C SER A 62 5.87 15.78 -1.55
N ASP A 63 4.60 15.74 -1.14
CA ASP A 63 3.80 14.52 -1.16
C ASP A 63 3.71 13.90 -2.56
N ALA A 64 3.68 14.73 -3.61
CA ALA A 64 3.68 14.26 -4.99
C ALA A 64 4.96 13.46 -5.32
N ILE A 65 6.13 13.96 -4.92
CA ILE A 65 7.41 13.28 -5.13
C ILE A 65 7.44 11.97 -4.34
N LYS A 66 7.08 12.03 -3.05
CA LYS A 66 6.99 10.86 -2.16
C LYS A 66 6.14 9.74 -2.77
N ARG A 67 4.93 10.06 -3.22
CA ARG A 67 3.99 9.09 -3.81
C ARG A 67 4.47 8.54 -5.15
N SER A 68 5.08 9.38 -5.99
CA SER A 68 5.68 8.94 -7.26
C SER A 68 6.81 7.92 -7.02
N ARG A 69 7.67 8.20 -6.05
CA ARG A 69 8.74 7.31 -5.60
C ARG A 69 8.21 5.94 -5.17
N LEU A 70 7.21 5.93 -4.30
CA LEU A 70 6.56 4.72 -3.81
C LEU A 70 5.94 3.88 -4.93
N ARG A 71 5.33 4.52 -5.94
CA ARG A 71 4.76 3.82 -7.11
C ARG A 71 5.82 3.07 -7.91
N SER A 72 6.99 3.70 -8.10
CA SER A 72 8.11 3.09 -8.84
C SER A 72 8.89 2.04 -8.03
N ALA A 73 8.82 2.09 -6.69
CA ALA A 73 9.67 1.31 -5.81
C ALA A 73 9.60 -0.19 -6.09
N MET A 74 8.39 -0.76 -6.16
CA MET A 74 8.20 -2.20 -6.37
C MET A 74 8.87 -2.69 -7.67
N ALA A 75 8.65 -1.96 -8.77
CA ALA A 75 9.19 -2.33 -10.08
C ALA A 75 10.73 -2.25 -10.13
N ILE A 76 11.32 -1.27 -9.43
CA ILE A 76 12.77 -1.14 -9.29
C ILE A 76 13.32 -2.30 -8.45
N GLN A 77 12.73 -2.59 -7.29
CA GLN A 77 13.20 -3.63 -6.38
C GLN A 77 13.13 -5.03 -7.03
N HIS A 78 12.08 -5.33 -7.79
CA HIS A 78 11.98 -6.59 -8.54
C HIS A 78 13.11 -6.81 -9.56
N ARG A 79 13.75 -5.75 -10.03
CA ARG A 79 14.80 -5.79 -11.07
C ARG A 79 16.18 -5.46 -10.52
N LYS A 80 16.33 -5.35 -9.19
CA LYS A 80 17.56 -4.93 -8.54
C LYS A 80 18.74 -5.79 -9.01
N GLY A 81 19.87 -5.13 -9.30
CA GLY A 81 21.07 -5.78 -9.84
C GLY A 81 21.14 -5.81 -11.37
N THR A 82 20.11 -5.35 -12.08
CA THR A 82 20.14 -5.19 -13.54
C THR A 82 20.49 -3.76 -13.96
N ALA A 83 21.10 -3.59 -15.14
CA ALA A 83 21.29 -2.27 -15.74
C ALA A 83 19.96 -1.50 -15.93
N ASN A 84 18.85 -2.22 -16.11
CA ASN A 84 17.51 -1.64 -16.20
C ASN A 84 17.12 -0.97 -14.87
N SER A 85 17.33 -1.64 -13.73
CA SER A 85 17.04 -1.02 -12.42
C SER A 85 17.81 0.28 -12.18
N VAL A 86 19.06 0.37 -12.66
CA VAL A 86 19.85 1.61 -12.59
C VAL A 86 19.22 2.72 -13.43
N ARG A 87 18.80 2.43 -14.67
CA ARG A 87 18.10 3.41 -15.51
C ARG A 87 16.80 3.88 -14.87
N MET A 88 15.97 2.96 -14.37
CA MET A 88 14.71 3.29 -13.72
C MET A 88 14.88 4.19 -12.48
N VAL A 89 15.92 3.95 -11.67
CA VAL A 89 16.24 4.81 -10.52
C VAL A 89 16.60 6.22 -11.00
N VAL A 90 17.46 6.35 -12.01
CA VAL A 90 17.87 7.66 -12.54
C VAL A 90 16.69 8.41 -13.18
N GLU A 91 15.86 7.71 -13.97
CA GLU A 91 14.64 8.26 -14.58
C GLU A 91 13.64 8.75 -13.53
N SER A 92 13.52 8.06 -12.39
CA SER A 92 12.62 8.50 -11.31
C SER A 92 13.04 9.81 -10.64
N PHE A 93 14.28 10.27 -10.86
CA PHE A 93 14.77 11.58 -10.48
C PHE A 93 14.76 12.59 -11.64
N GLY A 94 14.24 12.22 -12.81
CA GLY A 94 14.22 13.04 -14.02
C GLY A 94 15.55 13.06 -14.79
N GLY A 95 16.47 12.14 -14.48
CA GLY A 95 17.74 12.01 -15.19
C GLY A 95 17.72 10.97 -16.30
N ALA A 96 18.81 10.88 -17.05
CA ALA A 96 19.11 9.78 -17.96
C ALA A 96 20.55 9.31 -17.76
N VAL A 97 20.80 8.01 -17.94
CA VAL A 97 22.14 7.42 -17.75
C VAL A 97 22.50 6.50 -18.92
N ALA A 98 23.72 6.66 -19.44
CA ALA A 98 24.34 5.71 -20.36
C ALA A 98 25.25 4.76 -19.58
N ILE A 99 25.05 3.46 -19.74
CA ILE A 99 25.84 2.42 -19.08
C ILE A 99 26.74 1.79 -20.14
N ARG A 100 28.05 1.76 -19.88
CA ARG A 100 29.05 1.14 -20.75
C ARG A 100 29.62 -0.09 -20.05
N GLU A 101 29.55 -1.25 -20.72
CA GLU A 101 30.23 -2.46 -20.26
C GLU A 101 31.74 -2.36 -20.46
N TRP A 102 32.49 -3.18 -19.71
CA TRP A 102 33.95 -3.27 -19.79
C TRP A 102 34.41 -4.03 -21.04
#